data_AF-F3NQ80-F1
#
_entry.id   AF-F3NQ80-F1
#
_cell.length_a   1.000
_cell.length_b   1.000
_cell.length_c   1.000
_cell.angle_alpha   90.00
_cell.angle_beta   90.00
_cell.angle_gamma   90.00
#
_symmetry.space_group_name_H-M   'P 1'
#
loop_
_entity.id
_entity.type
_entity.pdbx_description
1 polymer ?
#
loop_
_entity_poly.entity_id
_entity_poly.type
_entity_poly.pdbx_seq_one_letter_code
_entity_poly.pdbx_strand_id
1 'polypeptide(L)'
;MTRQRSEGEHTGTAHLWSGQGGRWDAGRMNIPFLGNWRKHDGAKATGGAVAIAGDSAGSADEGIAALLAECELLRAQAERAGVDLDDSAASLEALDQMVPGWRDDEELLPWLGNDAGLYLGTVIVRTVPGAVWELRDGHPVVLLATGREVDVVTEGQDWAMTGAPELSQVYAEVA
;
A
#
# COMPACT_ATOMS: atom_id res chain seq x y z
N MET A 1 4.22 -26.59 69.18
CA MET A 1 3.83 -27.21 67.89
C MET A 1 3.82 -26.11 66.85
N THR A 2 4.62 -26.30 65.80
CA THR A 2 5.11 -25.29 64.87
C THR A 2 4.54 -25.58 63.47
N ARG A 3 4.36 -24.54 62.64
CA ARG A 3 3.89 -24.54 61.23
C ARG A 3 2.40 -24.90 61.04
N GLN A 4 1.64 -24.30 60.12
CA GLN A 4 2.00 -23.76 58.81
C GLN A 4 0.89 -22.79 58.34
N ARG A 5 1.28 -21.58 57.89
CA ARG A 5 0.49 -20.78 56.93
C ARG A 5 0.59 -21.48 55.57
N SER A 6 -0.51 -21.60 54.84
CA SER A 6 -0.47 -21.74 53.39
C SER A 6 -1.08 -20.48 52.77
N GLU A 7 -0.19 -19.61 52.33
CA GLU A 7 -0.47 -18.58 51.33
C GLU A 7 -0.58 -19.31 49.98
N GLY A 8 -1.71 -19.13 49.30
CA GLY A 8 -1.95 -19.60 47.94
C GLY A 8 -2.17 -18.38 47.06
N GLU A 9 -1.07 -17.78 46.63
CA GLU A 9 -1.03 -16.70 45.65
C GLU A 9 -1.43 -17.27 44.28
N HIS A 10 -2.56 -16.82 43.74
CA HIS A 10 -2.85 -16.92 42.31
C HIS A 10 -2.60 -15.55 41.69
N THR A 11 -1.33 -15.28 41.41
CA THR A 11 -0.90 -14.22 40.50
C THR A 11 -1.22 -14.67 39.07
N GLY A 12 -2.43 -14.36 38.62
CA GLY A 12 -2.76 -14.33 37.19
C GLY A 12 -2.14 -13.09 36.57
N THR A 13 -0.87 -13.15 36.21
CA THR A 13 -0.20 -12.15 35.38
C THR A 13 -0.89 -12.12 34.01
N ALA A 14 -1.72 -11.11 33.80
CA ALA A 14 -2.05 -10.64 32.47
C ALA A 14 -0.72 -10.22 31.81
N HIS A 15 -0.34 -10.94 30.75
CA HIS A 15 0.77 -10.54 29.90
C HIS A 15 0.43 -9.17 29.31
N LEU A 16 1.05 -8.14 29.90
CA LEU A 16 1.18 -6.82 29.33
C LEU A 16 1.76 -6.97 27.93
N TRP A 17 0.95 -6.64 26.93
CA TRP A 17 1.39 -6.37 25.58
C TRP A 17 2.21 -5.08 25.63
N SER A 18 3.48 -5.19 26.03
CA SER A 18 4.47 -4.14 25.81
C SER A 18 4.93 -4.24 24.36
N GLY A 19 4.05 -3.81 23.45
CA GLY A 19 4.45 -3.37 22.12
C GLY A 19 5.35 -2.16 22.32
N GLN A 20 6.66 -2.38 22.24
CA GLN A 20 7.63 -1.31 22.14
C GLN A 20 7.29 -0.53 20.87
N GLY A 21 6.68 0.64 21.06
CA GLY A 21 6.51 1.64 20.01
C GLY A 21 7.89 1.99 19.48
N GLY A 22 8.25 1.37 18.35
CA GLY A 22 9.33 1.84 17.50
C GLY A 22 8.93 3.22 17.04
N ARG A 23 9.39 4.23 17.76
CA ARG A 23 9.34 5.63 17.37
C ARG A 23 9.99 5.73 16.00
N TRP A 24 9.18 5.88 14.96
CA TRP A 24 9.65 6.24 13.65
C TRP A 24 10.29 7.62 13.77
N ASP A 25 11.60 7.73 13.59
CA ASP A 25 12.26 9.03 13.48
C ASP A 25 11.76 9.67 12.17
N ALA A 26 10.63 10.37 12.23
CA ALA A 26 10.06 11.21 11.16
C ALA A 26 10.98 12.38 10.75
N GLY A 27 12.17 12.49 11.38
CA GLY A 27 13.22 13.42 11.02
C GLY A 27 14.10 12.90 9.89
N ARG A 28 13.77 13.27 8.65
CA ARG A 28 14.53 13.07 7.38
C ARG A 28 14.18 11.84 6.53
N MET A 29 12.90 11.52 6.33
CA MET A 29 12.54 10.86 5.06
C MET A 29 12.63 11.91 3.94
N ASN A 30 13.74 11.89 3.20
CA ASN A 30 13.85 12.60 1.91
C ASN A 30 13.14 11.75 0.86
N ILE A 31 11.88 12.07 0.56
CA ILE A 31 11.01 11.24 -0.27
C ILE A 31 11.22 11.63 -1.75
N PRO A 32 11.83 10.76 -2.58
CA PRO A 32 12.20 11.07 -3.97
C PRO A 32 11.04 10.97 -4.97
N PHE A 33 9.84 10.54 -4.53
CA PHE A 33 8.69 10.17 -5.37
C PHE A 33 8.27 11.26 -6.38
N LEU A 34 8.27 12.54 -6.02
CA LEU A 34 8.02 13.65 -6.97
C LEU A 34 9.24 14.05 -7.80
N GLY A 35 10.44 13.70 -7.35
CA GLY A 35 11.70 14.18 -7.91
C GLY A 35 12.22 13.34 -9.08
N ASN A 36 12.04 12.02 -9.04
CA ASN A 36 12.51 11.13 -10.11
C ASN A 36 11.57 11.08 -11.30
N TRP A 37 10.28 11.31 -11.06
CA TRP A 37 9.28 11.32 -12.12
C TRP A 37 9.31 12.61 -12.95
N ARG A 38 9.43 13.77 -12.28
CA ARG A 38 9.71 15.06 -12.95
C ARG A 38 11.03 15.09 -13.71
N LYS A 39 11.97 14.17 -13.41
CA LYS A 39 13.22 14.02 -14.18
C LYS A 39 13.01 13.21 -15.45
N HIS A 40 12.09 12.24 -15.47
CA HIS A 40 11.69 11.57 -16.71
C HIS A 40 10.90 12.50 -17.66
N ASP A 41 10.24 13.53 -17.12
CA ASP A 41 9.60 14.62 -17.90
C ASP A 41 10.60 15.54 -18.65
N GLY A 42 11.90 15.35 -18.47
CA GLY A 42 12.94 16.13 -19.16
C GLY A 42 13.09 15.82 -20.66
N ALA A 43 12.50 14.74 -21.15
CA ALA A 43 12.51 14.38 -22.57
C ALA A 43 11.22 14.83 -23.29
N LYS A 44 11.15 16.14 -23.53
CA LYS A 44 10.24 16.87 -24.44
C LYS A 44 8.75 16.90 -24.04
N ALA A 45 8.42 17.98 -23.33
CA ALA A 45 7.10 18.59 -23.33
C ALA A 45 6.58 18.83 -24.76
N THR A 46 5.56 18.07 -25.13
CA THR A 46 4.46 18.51 -26.01
C THR A 46 3.21 17.84 -25.45
N GLY A 47 2.23 18.63 -25.02
CA GLY A 47 1.04 18.14 -24.33
C GLY A 47 0.39 16.96 -25.05
N GLY A 48 0.32 15.83 -24.37
CA GLY A 48 -0.19 14.56 -24.87
C GLY A 48 0.06 13.50 -23.80
N ALA A 49 -0.95 12.69 -23.51
CA ALA A 49 -0.88 11.57 -22.60
C ALA A 49 0.48 10.86 -22.65
N VAL A 50 1.06 10.53 -21.49
CA VAL A 50 1.97 9.39 -21.43
C VAL A 50 1.09 8.16 -21.60
N ALA A 51 0.66 7.93 -22.84
CA ALA A 51 0.27 6.59 -23.23
C ALA A 51 1.56 5.79 -23.10
N ILE A 52 1.63 4.91 -22.11
CA ILE A 52 2.54 3.76 -22.16
C ILE A 52 1.99 2.78 -23.22
N ALA A 53 1.70 3.29 -24.40
CA ALA A 53 1.31 2.56 -25.59
C ALA A 53 2.53 2.61 -26.52
N GLY A 54 3.47 1.70 -26.28
CA GLY A 54 4.70 1.63 -27.05
C GLY A 54 5.35 0.27 -26.90
N ASP A 55 4.85 -0.70 -27.68
CA ASP A 55 5.52 -1.88 -28.26
C ASP A 55 6.92 -2.23 -27.71
N SER A 56 7.01 -2.47 -26.42
CA SER A 56 8.14 -3.10 -25.74
C SER A 56 7.66 -3.44 -24.34
N ALA A 57 7.17 -4.67 -24.17
CA ALA A 57 6.74 -5.21 -22.88
C ALA A 57 7.74 -4.90 -21.74
N GLY A 58 9.04 -4.78 -22.04
CA GLY A 58 10.08 -4.50 -21.06
C GLY A 58 10.08 -3.11 -20.39
N SER A 59 9.54 -2.04 -21.00
CA SER A 59 9.64 -0.67 -20.42
C SER A 59 8.46 -0.30 -19.51
N ALA A 60 7.28 -0.87 -19.75
CA ALA A 60 6.15 -0.76 -18.84
C ALA A 60 6.39 -1.58 -17.56
N ASP A 61 6.94 -2.79 -17.71
CA ASP A 61 7.28 -3.69 -16.60
C ASP A 61 8.37 -3.09 -15.70
N GLU A 62 9.37 -2.38 -16.26
CA GLU A 62 10.42 -1.71 -15.49
C GLU A 62 9.89 -0.48 -14.72
N GLY A 63 8.95 0.27 -15.29
CA GLY A 63 8.25 1.37 -14.61
C GLY A 63 7.34 0.88 -13.47
N ILE A 64 6.66 -0.25 -13.66
CA ILE A 64 5.83 -0.91 -12.64
C ILE A 64 6.70 -1.51 -11.52
N ALA A 65 7.83 -2.13 -11.87
CA ALA A 65 8.78 -2.64 -10.87
C ALA A 65 9.38 -1.52 -10.01
N ALA A 66 9.62 -0.34 -10.58
CA ALA A 66 10.02 0.84 -9.82
C ALA A 66 8.89 1.36 -8.91
N LEU A 67 7.63 1.33 -9.36
CA LEU A 67 6.45 1.66 -8.53
C LEU A 67 6.27 0.68 -7.36
N LEU A 68 6.50 -0.62 -7.59
CA LEU A 68 6.43 -1.65 -6.56
C LEU A 68 7.53 -1.55 -5.49
N ALA A 69 8.70 -1.05 -5.88
CA ALA A 69 9.80 -0.74 -4.96
C ALA A 69 9.48 0.47 -4.05
N GLU A 70 8.41 1.22 -4.33
CA GLU A 70 7.99 2.37 -3.52
C GLU A 70 6.93 2.00 -2.47
N CYS A 71 6.41 0.75 -2.45
CA CYS A 71 5.44 0.27 -1.46
C CYS A 71 6.09 -0.21 -0.14
N GLU A 72 7.28 0.29 0.19
CA GLU A 72 8.11 -0.21 1.31
C GLU A 72 7.38 -0.09 2.65
N LEU A 73 6.59 0.97 2.86
CA LEU A 73 5.89 1.16 4.12
C LEU A 73 4.76 0.13 4.29
N LEU A 74 3.94 -0.07 3.25
CA LEU A 74 2.90 -1.10 3.25
C LEU A 74 3.50 -2.49 3.42
N ARG A 75 4.57 -2.81 2.69
CA ARG A 75 5.25 -4.12 2.78
C ARG A 75 5.80 -4.36 4.18
N ALA A 76 6.44 -3.37 4.79
CA ALA A 76 6.91 -3.47 6.17
C ALA A 76 5.75 -3.65 7.18
N GLN A 77 4.63 -2.97 6.96
CA GLN A 77 3.45 -3.10 7.83
C GLN A 77 2.78 -4.47 7.67
N ALA A 78 2.68 -4.98 6.44
CA ALA A 78 2.16 -6.32 6.14
C ALA A 78 3.05 -7.42 6.73
N GLU A 79 4.37 -7.32 6.55
CA GLU A 79 5.33 -8.26 7.14
C GLU A 79 5.18 -8.35 8.66
N ARG A 80 5.04 -7.21 9.34
CA ARG A 80 4.80 -7.14 10.79
C ARG A 80 3.48 -7.78 11.21
N ALA A 81 2.47 -7.74 10.34
CA ALA A 81 1.20 -8.40 10.53
C ALA A 81 1.21 -9.89 10.12
N GLY A 82 2.34 -10.40 9.59
CA GLY A 82 2.46 -11.77 9.09
C GLY A 82 1.75 -12.01 7.75
N VAL A 83 1.51 -10.95 6.99
CA VAL A 83 0.88 -10.98 5.66
C VAL A 83 1.98 -10.94 4.58
N ASP A 84 1.96 -11.91 3.67
CA ASP A 84 2.84 -11.97 2.51
C ASP A 84 2.16 -11.29 1.30
N LEU A 85 2.88 -10.36 0.67
CA LEU A 85 2.38 -9.57 -0.45
C LEU A 85 3.07 -10.04 -1.74
N ASP A 86 2.41 -10.95 -2.46
CA ASP A 86 2.93 -11.62 -3.67
C ASP A 86 2.45 -11.00 -5.00
N ASP A 87 1.81 -9.83 -4.89
CA ASP A 87 1.21 -9.05 -5.97
C ASP A 87 0.04 -9.78 -6.67
N SER A 88 -0.61 -10.71 -5.96
CA SER A 88 -1.83 -11.37 -6.40
C SER A 88 -3.10 -10.68 -5.88
N ALA A 89 -4.24 -11.03 -6.48
CA ALA A 89 -5.55 -10.64 -5.95
C ALA A 89 -5.78 -11.13 -4.51
N ALA A 90 -5.23 -12.29 -4.13
CA ALA A 90 -5.40 -12.84 -2.78
C ALA A 90 -4.66 -12.00 -1.71
N SER A 91 -3.56 -11.34 -2.06
CA SER A 91 -2.89 -10.41 -1.16
C SER A 91 -3.73 -9.17 -0.85
N LEU A 92 -4.67 -8.76 -1.72
CA LEU A 92 -5.60 -7.66 -1.42
C LEU A 92 -6.57 -8.05 -0.30
N GLU A 93 -7.13 -9.26 -0.37
CA GLU A 93 -7.99 -9.77 0.71
C GLU A 93 -7.21 -9.85 2.04
N ALA A 94 -5.95 -10.27 1.99
CA ALA A 94 -5.11 -10.33 3.18
C ALA A 94 -4.82 -8.94 3.78
N LEU A 95 -4.62 -7.91 2.94
CA LEU A 95 -4.50 -6.52 3.38
C LEU A 95 -5.79 -6.05 4.07
N ASP A 96 -6.96 -6.33 3.50
CA ASP A 96 -8.26 -5.95 4.04
C ASP A 96 -8.52 -6.54 5.45
N GLN A 97 -7.86 -7.65 5.80
CA GLN A 97 -7.97 -8.27 7.13
C GLN A 97 -6.94 -7.75 8.16
N MET A 98 -6.06 -6.83 7.80
CA MET A 98 -5.06 -6.30 8.73
C MET A 98 -5.71 -5.47 9.85
N VAL A 99 -5.19 -5.63 11.07
CA VAL A 99 -5.61 -4.80 12.21
C VAL A 99 -5.12 -3.36 11.98
N PRO A 100 -6.01 -2.34 11.95
CA PRO A 100 -5.70 -1.00 11.46
C PRO A 100 -5.02 -0.10 12.51
N GLY A 101 -3.94 -0.59 13.14
CA GLY A 101 -3.21 0.14 14.18
C GLY A 101 -2.53 1.43 13.72
N TRP A 102 -2.41 1.65 12.40
CA TRP A 102 -1.90 2.89 11.80
C TRP A 102 -2.90 4.04 11.88
N ARG A 103 -4.20 3.79 12.06
CA ARG A 103 -5.22 4.85 12.03
C ARG A 103 -5.11 5.84 13.19
N ASP A 104 -4.47 5.42 14.28
CA ASP A 104 -4.17 6.29 15.41
C ASP A 104 -2.93 7.18 15.17
N ASP A 105 -2.23 7.00 14.04
CA ASP A 105 -1.05 7.76 13.64
C ASP A 105 -1.37 8.59 12.39
N GLU A 106 -1.76 9.84 12.61
CA GLU A 106 -2.14 10.79 11.55
C GLU A 106 -0.97 11.12 10.60
N GLU A 107 0.28 10.97 11.05
CA GLU A 107 1.45 11.18 10.19
C GLU A 107 1.65 9.99 9.24
N LEU A 108 1.43 8.77 9.72
CA LEU A 108 1.62 7.53 8.97
C LEU A 108 0.50 7.26 7.95
N LEU A 109 -0.74 7.56 8.33
CA LEU A 109 -1.95 7.27 7.57
C LEU A 109 -1.85 7.64 6.07
N PRO A 110 -1.50 8.89 5.69
CA PRO A 110 -1.49 9.27 4.28
C PRO A 110 -0.41 8.54 3.47
N TRP A 111 0.71 8.14 4.09
CA TRP A 111 1.74 7.38 3.39
C TRP A 111 1.29 5.94 3.15
N LEU A 112 0.69 5.31 4.17
CA LEU A 112 0.21 3.95 4.04
C LEU A 112 -0.94 3.85 3.02
N GLY A 113 -1.83 4.83 2.98
CA GLY A 113 -2.90 4.90 1.99
C GLY A 113 -2.37 5.04 0.56
N ASN A 114 -1.33 5.85 0.36
CA ASN A 114 -0.68 5.95 -0.94
C ASN A 114 -0.06 4.60 -1.38
N ASP A 115 0.69 3.96 -0.50
CA ASP A 115 1.29 2.65 -0.80
C ASP A 115 0.21 1.57 -1.07
N ALA A 116 -0.89 1.57 -0.30
CA ALA A 116 -2.02 0.66 -0.53
C ALA A 116 -2.64 0.85 -1.91
N GLY A 117 -2.82 2.11 -2.34
CA GLY A 117 -3.28 2.44 -3.68
C GLY A 117 -2.34 1.97 -4.78
N LEU A 118 -1.04 2.23 -4.64
CA LEU A 118 -0.03 1.79 -5.60
C LEU A 118 0.04 0.26 -5.71
N TYR A 119 -0.11 -0.44 -4.59
CA TYR A 119 -0.21 -1.89 -4.55
C TYR A 119 -1.44 -2.40 -5.29
N LEU A 120 -2.63 -1.84 -5.00
CA LEU A 120 -3.88 -2.16 -5.70
C LEU A 120 -3.73 -2.00 -7.21
N GLY A 121 -3.22 -0.85 -7.67
CA GLY A 121 -3.04 -0.62 -9.10
C GLY A 121 -2.07 -1.59 -9.74
N THR A 122 -1.06 -2.05 -9.00
CA THR A 122 -0.13 -3.06 -9.53
C THR A 122 -0.83 -4.41 -9.71
N VAL A 123 -1.63 -4.85 -8.73
CA VAL A 123 -2.41 -6.07 -8.85
C VAL A 123 -3.37 -5.98 -10.04
N ILE A 124 -4.05 -4.85 -10.24
CA ILE A 124 -4.96 -4.63 -11.38
C ILE A 124 -4.18 -4.76 -12.70
N VAL A 125 -3.10 -4.00 -12.90
CA VAL A 125 -2.35 -4.00 -14.17
C VAL A 125 -1.74 -5.37 -14.48
N ARG A 126 -1.32 -6.13 -13.46
CA ARG A 126 -0.73 -7.45 -13.64
C ARG A 126 -1.76 -8.54 -13.97
N THR A 127 -3.00 -8.39 -13.54
CA THR A 127 -3.99 -9.48 -13.58
C THR A 127 -5.21 -9.19 -14.46
N VAL A 128 -5.52 -7.93 -14.74
CA VAL A 128 -6.65 -7.52 -15.58
C VAL A 128 -6.16 -7.21 -17.01
N PRO A 129 -6.59 -7.98 -18.02
CA PRO A 129 -6.12 -7.79 -19.40
C PRO A 129 -6.41 -6.39 -19.95
N GLY A 130 -5.36 -5.72 -20.43
CA GLY A 130 -5.47 -4.39 -21.04
C GLY A 130 -5.59 -3.24 -20.05
N ALA A 131 -5.46 -3.50 -18.75
CA ALA A 131 -5.25 -2.44 -17.76
C ALA A 131 -3.83 -1.87 -17.89
N VAL A 132 -3.69 -0.55 -17.82
CA VAL A 132 -2.40 0.16 -17.91
C VAL A 132 -2.33 1.30 -16.91
N TRP A 133 -1.12 1.64 -16.48
CA TRP A 133 -0.89 2.86 -15.71
C TRP A 133 -0.97 4.09 -16.60
N GLU A 134 -1.56 5.16 -16.08
CA GLU A 134 -1.55 6.49 -16.69
C GLU A 134 -1.45 7.57 -15.62
N LEU A 135 -1.06 8.78 -16.04
CA LEU A 135 -0.81 9.92 -15.18
C LEU A 135 -1.77 11.04 -15.54
N ARG A 136 -2.63 11.40 -14.57
CA ARG A 136 -3.63 12.45 -14.72
C ARG A 136 -3.29 13.59 -13.77
N ASP A 137 -2.88 14.71 -14.34
CA ASP A 137 -2.46 15.89 -13.57
C ASP A 137 -1.43 15.57 -12.48
N GLY A 138 -0.55 14.61 -12.75
CA GLY A 138 0.49 14.15 -11.81
C GLY A 138 0.05 13.06 -10.82
N HIS A 139 -1.19 12.59 -10.87
CA HIS A 139 -1.70 11.49 -10.04
C HIS A 139 -1.67 10.17 -10.82
N PRO A 140 -1.19 9.07 -10.22
CA PRO A 140 -1.22 7.77 -10.86
C PRO A 140 -2.64 7.20 -10.85
N VAL A 141 -3.10 6.80 -12.03
CA VAL A 141 -4.39 6.14 -12.25
C VAL A 141 -4.18 4.85 -13.04
N VAL A 142 -5.11 3.91 -12.92
CA VAL A 142 -5.17 2.74 -13.80
C VAL A 142 -6.29 2.93 -14.81
N LEU A 143 -5.95 2.91 -16.10
CA LEU A 143 -6.89 2.95 -17.21
C LEU A 143 -7.19 1.52 -17.66
N LEU A 144 -8.47 1.14 -17.67
CA LEU A 144 -8.93 -0.15 -18.17
C LEU A 144 -9.14 -0.13 -19.69
N ALA A 145 -9.15 -1.31 -20.32
CA ALA A 145 -9.46 -1.44 -21.75
C ALA A 145 -10.85 -0.90 -22.14
N THR A 146 -11.77 -0.80 -21.17
CA THR A 146 -13.11 -0.20 -21.32
C THR A 146 -13.07 1.32 -21.39
N GLY A 147 -11.95 1.96 -21.04
CA GLY A 147 -11.80 3.39 -20.85
C GLY A 147 -12.20 3.90 -19.46
N ARG A 148 -12.62 3.02 -18.54
CA ARG A 148 -12.84 3.37 -17.12
C ARG A 148 -11.48 3.61 -16.45
N GLU A 149 -11.42 4.64 -15.61
CA GLU A 149 -10.25 4.97 -14.80
C GLU A 149 -10.50 4.56 -13.34
N VAL A 150 -9.43 4.12 -12.67
CA VAL A 150 -9.38 3.87 -11.22
C VAL A 150 -8.35 4.82 -10.63
N ASP A 151 -8.80 5.73 -9.76
CA ASP A 151 -7.92 6.60 -8.98
C ASP A 151 -7.40 5.83 -7.77
N VAL A 152 -6.32 5.09 -7.99
CA VAL A 152 -5.83 4.13 -7.00
C VAL A 152 -5.34 4.80 -5.72
N VAL A 153 -4.85 6.04 -5.79
CA VAL A 153 -4.41 6.78 -4.60
C VAL A 153 -5.63 7.11 -3.75
N THR A 154 -6.69 7.61 -4.36
CA THR A 154 -7.94 7.88 -3.64
C THR A 154 -8.50 6.61 -2.98
N GLU A 155 -8.59 5.50 -3.71
CA GLU A 155 -9.07 4.22 -3.18
C GLU A 155 -8.21 3.73 -1.99
N GLY A 156 -6.87 3.83 -2.12
CA GLY A 156 -5.94 3.45 -1.06
C GLY A 156 -6.02 4.34 0.19
N GLN A 157 -6.23 5.65 0.02
CA GLN A 157 -6.44 6.59 1.12
C GLN A 157 -7.76 6.28 1.85
N ASP A 158 -8.84 6.08 1.11
CA ASP A 158 -10.15 5.76 1.68
C ASP A 158 -10.12 4.44 2.46
N TRP A 159 -9.44 3.42 1.93
CA TRP A 159 -9.15 2.18 2.63
C TRP A 159 -8.33 2.39 3.90
N ALA A 160 -7.23 3.15 3.84
CA ALA A 160 -6.38 3.37 5.00
C ALA A 160 -7.14 4.10 6.11
N MET A 161 -7.95 5.10 5.75
CA MET A 161 -8.77 5.90 6.67
C MET A 161 -9.91 5.10 7.28
N THR A 162 -10.68 4.39 6.46
CA THR A 162 -12.00 3.86 6.86
C THR A 162 -12.10 2.34 6.78
N GLY A 163 -11.25 1.71 5.97
CA GLY A 163 -11.32 0.29 5.61
C GLY A 163 -12.36 0.00 4.55
N ALA A 164 -12.94 1.04 3.94
CA ALA A 164 -13.96 0.91 2.90
C ALA A 164 -13.72 1.93 1.76
N PRO A 165 -13.98 1.55 0.50
CA PRO A 165 -14.20 0.18 0.07
C PRO A 165 -12.97 -0.71 0.37
N GLU A 166 -13.20 -2.02 0.49
CA GLU A 166 -12.12 -2.99 0.60
C GLU A 166 -11.31 -3.00 -0.71
N LEU A 167 -9.98 -3.16 -0.64
CA LEU A 167 -9.13 -3.17 -1.84
C LEU A 167 -9.51 -4.34 -2.76
N SER A 168 -9.82 -5.49 -2.17
CA SER A 168 -10.32 -6.67 -2.88
C SER A 168 -11.67 -6.41 -3.56
N GLN A 169 -12.54 -5.58 -2.96
CA GLN A 169 -13.80 -5.17 -3.59
C GLN A 169 -13.54 -4.29 -4.82
N VAL A 170 -12.69 -3.27 -4.68
CA VAL A 170 -12.32 -2.38 -5.82
C VAL A 170 -11.74 -3.21 -6.98
N TYR A 171 -10.87 -4.17 -6.65
CA TYR A 171 -10.34 -5.11 -7.64
C TYR A 171 -11.44 -5.95 -8.32
N ALA A 172 -12.35 -6.54 -7.54
CA ALA A 172 -13.42 -7.38 -8.08
C ALA A 172 -14.38 -6.63 -9.01
N GLU A 173 -14.51 -5.31 -8.87
CA GLU A 173 -15.31 -4.47 -9.78
C GLU A 173 -14.67 -4.26 -11.16
N VAL A 174 -13.38 -4.54 -11.31
CA VAL A 174 -12.62 -4.28 -12.55
C VAL A 174 -12.05 -5.53 -13.21
N ALA A 175 -12.03 -6.66 -12.50
CA ALA A 175 -11.52 -7.95 -12.95
C ALA A 175 -12.51 -8.74 -13.83
#